data_AF-A0A067NAH0-F1
#
_entry.id   AF-A0A067NAH0-F1
#
_cell.length_a   1.000
_cell.length_b   1.000
_cell.length_c   1.000
_cell.angle_alpha   90.00
_cell.angle_beta   90.00
_cell.angle_gamma   90.00
#
_symmetry.space_group_name_H-M   'P 1'
#
loop_
_entity.id
_entity.type
_entity.pdbx_description
1 polymer ?
#
loop_
_entity_poly.entity_id
_entity_poly.type
_entity_poly.pdbx_seq_one_letter_code
_entity_poly.pdbx_strand_id
1 'polypeptide(L)' 'KFMPRFDGPYEILHANPEKSSYTLNMPNTDKFFPTFHSSHLRPFIANDSNLFPSRKLERPAPV' A
#
# COMPACT_ATOMS: atom_id res chain seq x y z
N LYS A 1 -8.15 -6.71 -20.92
CA LYS A 1 -8.21 -7.35 -19.59
C LYS A 1 -7.32 -6.56 -18.64
N PHE A 2 -7.84 -6.06 -17.52
CA PHE A 2 -7.04 -5.27 -16.58
C PHE A 2 -6.12 -6.17 -15.76
N MET A 3 -4.88 -5.71 -15.53
CA MET A 3 -3.97 -6.34 -14.60
C MET A 3 -4.29 -5.84 -13.18
N PRO A 4 -4.30 -6.72 -12.16
CA PRO A 4 -4.46 -6.30 -10.78
C PRO A 4 -3.33 -5.33 -10.41
N ARG A 5 -3.70 -4.17 -9.88
CA ARG A 5 -2.79 -3.16 -9.35
C ARG A 5 -3.03 -3.03 -7.85
N PHE A 6 -1.95 -2.93 -7.09
CA PHE A 6 -2.00 -2.61 -5.67
C PHE A 6 -2.02 -1.09 -5.51
N ASP A 7 -2.82 -0.62 -4.56
CA ASP A 7 -2.90 0.80 -4.22
C ASP A 7 -2.19 1.07 -2.91
N GLY A 8 -1.54 2.23 -2.83
CA GLY A 8 -0.92 2.80 -1.64
C GLY A 8 0.16 1.98 -0.95
N PRO A 9 1.05 2.65 -0.20
CA PRO A 9 1.46 2.14 1.09
C PRO A 9 0.37 2.48 2.11
N TYR A 10 -0.19 1.47 2.77
CA TYR A 10 -1.07 1.65 3.92
C TYR A 10 -0.43 1.06 5.17
N GLU A 11 -0.64 1.73 6.30
CA GLU A 11 -0.21 1.22 7.60
C GLU A 11 -1.19 0.14 8.08
N ILE A 12 -0.68 -0.85 8.82
CA ILE A 12 -1.51 -1.89 9.42
C ILE A 12 -1.90 -1.42 10.83
N LEU A 13 -3.20 -1.24 11.07
CA LEU A 13 -3.75 -0.89 12.38
C LEU A 13 -3.90 -2.13 13.28
N HIS A 14 -4.37 -3.23 12.70
CA HIS A 14 -4.54 -4.50 13.41
C HIS A 14 -4.08 -5.66 12.54
N ALA A 15 -3.34 -6.59 13.14
CA ALA A 15 -2.88 -7.81 12.48
C ALA A 15 -3.47 -9.03 13.19
N ASN A 16 -4.02 -9.95 12.41
CA ASN A 16 -4.39 -11.30 12.86
C ASN A 16 -3.70 -12.32 11.95
N PRO A 17 -2.44 -12.68 12.25
CA PRO A 17 -1.67 -13.63 11.46
C PRO A 17 -2.29 -15.03 11.42
N GLU A 18 -2.93 -15.47 12.50
CA GLU A 18 -3.57 -16.80 12.59
C GLU A 18 -4.64 -17.00 11.51
N LYS A 19 -5.40 -15.93 11.23
CA LYS A 19 -6.44 -15.91 10.19
C LYS A 19 -5.99 -15.23 8.90
N SER A 20 -4.72 -14.82 8.82
CA SER A 20 -4.18 -14.06 7.69
C SER A 20 -4.99 -12.79 7.37
N SER A 21 -5.56 -12.12 8.37
CA SER A 21 -6.39 -10.93 8.21
C SER A 21 -5.72 -9.69 8.80
N TYR A 22 -5.74 -8.58 8.07
CA TYR A 22 -5.08 -7.34 8.46
C TYR A 22 -5.99 -6.15 8.19
N THR A 23 -6.11 -5.25 9.15
CA THR A 23 -6.86 -3.99 9.03
C THR A 23 -5.91 -2.86 8.68
N LEU A 24 -6.21 -2.13 7.62
CA LEU A 24 -5.38 -1.04 7.10
C LEU A 24 -5.86 0.34 7.57
N ASN A 25 -4.94 1.27 7.73
CA ASN A 25 -5.22 2.69 7.94
C ASN A 25 -5.51 3.34 6.58
N MET A 26 -6.79 3.35 6.19
CA MET A 26 -7.23 3.96 4.94
C MET A 26 -8.12 5.16 5.24
N PRO A 27 -7.78 6.38 4.78
CA PRO A 27 -8.68 7.52 4.86
C PRO A 27 -9.88 7.30 3.90
N ASN A 28 -11.07 7.79 4.27
CA ASN A 28 -12.34 7.64 3.53
C ASN A 28 -12.91 6.20 3.45
N THR A 29 -12.79 5.42 4.52
CA THR A 29 -13.38 4.06 4.62
C THR A 29 -14.87 4.02 4.91
N ASP A 30 -15.59 5.15 4.96
CA ASP A 30 -17.02 5.18 5.33
C ASP A 30 -17.92 4.24 4.49
N LYS A 31 -17.41 3.77 3.34
CA LYS A 31 -18.12 2.88 2.42
C LYS A 31 -17.61 1.44 2.38
N PHE A 32 -16.53 1.08 3.06
CA PHE A 32 -15.99 -0.28 3.02
C PHE A 32 -15.15 -0.66 4.25
N PHE A 33 -15.11 -1.96 4.56
CA PHE A 33 -14.32 -2.49 5.66
C PHE A 33 -12.83 -2.53 5.26
N PRO A 34 -11.91 -1.91 6.03
CA PRO A 34 -10.49 -1.88 5.69
C PRO A 34 -9.74 -3.15 6.11
N THR A 35 -10.43 -4.25 6.36
CA THR A 35 -9.83 -5.54 6.75
C THR A 35 -9.71 -6.45 5.53
N PHE A 36 -8.49 -6.86 5.21
CA PHE A 36 -8.17 -7.66 4.04
C PHE A 36 -7.42 -8.93 4.42
N HIS A 37 -7.63 -9.99 3.63
CA HIS A 37 -6.82 -11.20 3.71
C HIS A 37 -5.43 -10.97 3.09
N SER A 38 -4.40 -11.63 3.61
CA SER A 38 -2.99 -11.51 3.21
C SER A 38 -2.75 -11.69 1.72
N SER A 39 -3.55 -12.53 1.04
CA SER A 39 -3.49 -12.75 -0.41
C SER A 39 -3.79 -11.49 -1.25
N HIS A 40 -4.47 -10.50 -0.68
CA HIS A 40 -4.77 -9.22 -1.33
C HIS A 40 -3.78 -8.11 -0.96
N LEU A 41 -2.81 -8.41 -0.10
CA LEU A 41 -1.84 -7.46 0.39
C LEU A 41 -0.45 -7.78 -0.16
N ARG A 42 0.38 -6.75 -0.26
CA ARG A 42 1.81 -6.89 -0.52
C ARG A 42 2.58 -5.97 0.41
N PRO A 43 3.73 -6.43 0.94
CA PRO A 43 4.61 -5.55 1.70
C PRO A 43 5.10 -4.44 0.78
N PHE A 44 4.98 -3.20 1.27
CA PHE A 44 5.56 -2.05 0.59
C PHE A 44 7.08 -2.06 0.78
N ILE A 45 7.81 -1.99 -0.33
CA ILE A 45 9.27 -1.89 -0.33
C ILE A 45 9.62 -0.52 -0.88
N ALA A 46 10.20 0.33 -0.03
CA ALA A 46 10.63 1.67 -0.44
C ALA A 46 11.70 1.58 -1.53
N ASN A 47 11.70 2.56 -2.44
CA ASN A 47 12.69 2.61 -3.50
C ASN A 47 14.08 2.95 -2.94
N ASP A 48 15.06 2.10 -3.21
CA ASP A 48 16.46 2.42 -2.98
C ASP A 48 16.93 3.41 -4.05
N SER A 49 17.24 4.65 -3.62
CA SER A 49 17.63 5.73 -4.53
C SER A 49 19.07 5.60 -5.04
N ASN A 50 19.93 4.83 -4.35
CA ASN A 50 21.31 4.59 -4.79
C ASN A 50 21.35 3.56 -5.92
N LEU A 51 20.51 2.53 -5.81
CA LEU A 51 20.43 1.45 -6.81
C LEU A 51 19.50 1.80 -7.99
N PHE A 52 18.42 2.54 -7.72
CA PHE A 52 17.39 2.84 -8.71
C PHE A 52 17.01 4.33 -8.72
N PRO A 53 17.94 5.23 -9.11
CA PRO A 53 17.68 6.67 -9.14
C PRO A 53 16.56 7.05 -10.12
N SER A 54 16.41 6.31 -11.22
CA SER A 54 15.37 6.56 -12.25
C SER A 54 13.93 6.26 -11.79
N ARG A 55 13.75 5.57 -10.65
CA ARG A 55 12.41 5.29 -10.08
C ARG A 55 11.88 6.43 -9.20
N LYS A 56 12.73 7.42 -8.87
CA LYS A 56 12.31 8.60 -8.12
C LYS A 56 11.81 9.66 -9.10
N LEU A 57 10.55 10.06 -8.94
CA LEU A 57 10.01 11.17 -9.71
C LEU A 57 10.57 12.49 -9.17
N GLU A 58 10.87 13.42 -10.06
CA GLU A 58 11.22 14.79 -9.67
C GLU A 58 10.01 15.45 -8.99
N ARG A 59 10.28 16.21 -7.93
CA ARG A 59 9.22 16.96 -7.25
C ARG A 59 8.72 18.03 -8.23
N PRO A 60 7.40 18.15 -8.47
CA PRO A 60 6.87 19.19 -9.33
C PRO A 60 7.30 20.57 -8.80
N ALA A 61 7.50 21.52 -9.72
CA ALA A 61 7.83 22.89 -9.36
C ALA A 61 6.74 23.49 -8.43
N PRO A 62 7.10 24.43 -7.54
CA PRO A 62 6.11 25.14 -6.73
C PRO A 62 5.05 25.79 -7.63
N VAL A 63 3.78 25.70 -7.21
CA VAL A 63 2.64 26.39 -7.84
C VAL A 63 2.59 27.83 -7.36
#